data_AF-Q5BTD4-F1
#
_entry.id   AF-Q5BTD4-F1
#
_cell.length_a   1.000
_cell.length_b   1.000
_cell.length_c   1.000
_cell.angle_alpha   90.00
_cell.angle_beta   90.00
_cell.angle_gamma   90.00
#
_symmetry.space_group_name_H-M   'P 1'
#
loop_
_entity.id
_entity.type
_entity.pdbx_description
1 polymer ?
#
loop_
_entity_poly.entity_id
_entity_poly.type
_entity_poly.pdbx_seq_one_letter_code
_entity_poly.pdbx_strand_id
1 'polypeptide(L)' 'MMVPSIFYMELSLYYGSGVGWTFYPPLSSLATSGVGVDYLMVSLHLAGGSRLIGSINFITTIMVRLRACSSVIR' A
#
# COMPACT_ATOMS: atom_id res chain seq x y z
N MET A 1 5.51 -3.00 -7.18
CA MET A 1 5.67 -3.18 -5.72
C MET A 1 4.53 -3.97 -5.07
N MET A 2 3.48 -4.36 -5.81
CA MET A 2 2.35 -5.09 -5.25
C MET A 2 2.65 -6.56 -4.92
N VAL A 3 3.47 -7.23 -5.74
CA VAL A 3 3.89 -8.62 -5.48
C VAL A 3 4.72 -8.74 -4.20
N PRO A 4 5.76 -7.89 -3.96
CA PRO A 4 6.45 -7.87 -2.68
C PRO A 4 5.55 -7.51 -1.48
N SER A 5 4.62 -6.55 -1.62
CA SER A 5 3.76 -6.16 -0.50
C SER A 5 2.84 -7.30 -0.03
N ILE A 6 2.29 -8.09 -0.96
CA ILE A 6 1.43 -9.22 -0.61
C ILE A 6 2.24 -10.32 0.07
N PHE A 7 3.44 -10.61 -0.43
CA PHE A 7 4.34 -11.59 0.19
C PHE A 7 4.65 -11.26 1.66
N TYR A 8 4.98 -10.00 1.95
CA TYR A 8 5.20 -9.56 3.34
C TYR A 8 3.93 -9.60 4.19
N MET A 9 2.75 -9.39 3.59
CA MET A 9 1.50 -9.52 4.31
C MET A 9 1.19 -10.98 4.67
N GLU A 10 1.39 -11.94 3.77
CA GLU A 10 1.26 -13.37 4.09
C GLU A 10 2.26 -13.81 5.18
N LEU A 11 3.48 -13.30 5.13
CA LEU A 11 4.49 -13.58 6.16
C LEU A 11 4.08 -13.01 7.52
N SER A 12 3.46 -11.83 7.56
CA SER A 12 2.92 -11.25 8.80
C SER A 12 1.80 -12.09 9.42
N LEU A 13 0.99 -12.75 8.58
CA LEU A 13 -0.08 -13.66 9.03
C LEU A 13 0.52 -14.94 9.60
N TYR A 14 1.58 -15.46 8.98
CA TYR A 14 2.28 -16.66 9.46
C TYR A 14 2.95 -16.45 10.83
N TYR A 15 3.63 -15.32 11.03
CA TYR A 15 4.28 -15.00 12.30
C TYR A 15 3.35 -14.39 13.36
N GLY A 16 2.11 -14.06 12.99
CA GLY A 16 1.10 -13.54 13.90
C GLY A 16 1.42 -12.13 14.40
N SER A 17 0.83 -11.11 13.77
CA SER A 17 1.05 -9.72 14.17
C SER A 17 0.45 -9.35 15.52
N GLY A 18 -0.59 -10.04 16.03
CA GLY A 18 -1.22 -9.79 17.35
C GLY A 18 -1.84 -8.39 17.56
N VAL A 19 -1.57 -7.45 16.65
CA VAL A 19 -2.04 -6.07 16.61
C VAL A 19 -3.05 -5.98 15.48
N GLY A 20 -4.17 -5.29 15.73
CA GLY A 20 -5.16 -5.03 14.68
C GLY A 20 -4.59 -4.20 13.52
N TRP A 21 -5.35 -4.09 12.44
CA TRP A 21 -4.98 -3.34 11.22
C TRP A 21 -4.68 -1.84 11.44
N THR A 22 -5.00 -1.28 12.61
CA THR A 22 -4.84 0.14 12.96
C THR A 22 -3.51 0.49 13.62
N PHE A 23 -2.64 -0.49 13.93
CA PHE A 23 -1.32 -0.25 14.54
C PHE A 23 -1.35 0.73 15.73
N TYR A 24 -2.07 0.38 16.79
CA TYR A 24 -2.21 1.27 17.94
C TYR A 24 -0.86 1.44 18.67
N PRO A 25 -0.33 2.67 18.87
CA PRO A 25 1.05 2.92 19.33
C PRO A 25 1.51 2.15 20.58
N PRO A 26 0.73 2.04 21.67
CA PRO A 26 1.14 1.24 22.83
C PRO A 26 1.19 -0.27 22.54
N LEU A 27 0.34 -0.77 21.63
CA LEU A 27 0.24 -2.19 21.29
C LEU A 27 1.24 -2.60 20.20
N SER A 28 1.58 -1.68 19.31
CA SER A 28 2.62 -1.83 18.29
C SER A 28 4.02 -1.42 18.77
N SER A 29 4.21 -1.16 20.07
CA SER A 29 5.52 -0.85 20.64
C SER A 29 6.34 -2.12 20.90
N LEU A 30 7.67 -1.98 20.94
CA LEU A 30 8.67 -3.04 21.16
C LEU A 30 8.37 -3.99 22.34
N ALA A 31 7.56 -3.57 23.30
CA ALA A 31 7.19 -4.35 24.48
C ALA A 31 6.08 -5.40 24.23
N THR A 32 5.26 -5.23 23.18
CA THR A 32 4.14 -6.13 22.83
C THR A 32 4.14 -6.54 21.36
N SER A 33 5.04 -6.01 20.53
CA SER A 33 5.12 -6.29 19.10
C SER A 33 5.98 -7.52 18.79
N GLY A 34 5.37 -8.53 18.15
CA GLY A 34 6.09 -9.67 17.55
C GLY A 34 6.59 -9.37 16.13
N VAL A 35 7.45 -10.25 15.60
CA VAL A 35 8.07 -10.14 14.25
C VAL A 35 7.02 -9.97 13.12
N GLY A 36 5.81 -10.47 13.31
CA GLY A 36 4.69 -10.26 12.37
C GLY A 36 4.29 -8.79 12.18
N VAL A 37 4.41 -7.95 13.22
CA VAL A 37 4.08 -6.51 13.14
C VAL A 37 5.01 -5.78 12.17
N ASP A 38 6.30 -6.12 12.19
CA ASP A 38 7.31 -5.50 11.34
C ASP A 38 7.07 -5.82 9.86
N TYR A 39 6.75 -7.09 9.56
CA TYR A 39 6.36 -7.50 8.21
C TYR A 39 5.09 -6.80 7.73
N LEU A 40 4.09 -6.64 8.61
CA LEU A 40 2.87 -5.92 8.27
C LEU A 40 3.17 -4.44 7.99
N MET A 41 4.04 -3.79 8.78
CA MET A 41 4.43 -2.39 8.57
C MET A 41 5.11 -2.19 7.21
N VAL A 42 6.06 -3.06 6.85
CA VAL A 42 6.75 -2.99 5.56
C VAL A 42 5.78 -3.27 4.41
N SER A 43 4.87 -4.23 4.57
CA SER A 43 3.85 -4.55 3.55
C SER A 43 2.97 -3.34 3.23
N LEU A 44 2.54 -2.60 4.26
CA LEU A 44 1.62 -1.47 4.12
C LEU A 44 2.30 -0.28 3.44
N HIS A 45 3.58 -0.03 3.73
CA HIS A 45 4.37 1.01 3.06
C HIS A 45 4.55 0.71 1.57
N LEU A 46 4.93 -0.53 1.23
CA LEU A 46 5.09 -0.95 -0.17
C LEU A 46 3.77 -0.90 -0.94
N ALA A 47 2.67 -1.30 -0.29
CA ALA A 47 1.33 -1.19 -0.85
C ALA A 47 0.94 0.29 -1.05
N GLY A 48 1.23 1.16 -0.09
CA GLY A 48 1.00 2.61 -0.17
C GLY A 48 1.73 3.27 -1.34
N GLY A 49 3.03 3.02 -1.47
CA GLY A 49 3.84 3.53 -2.58
C GLY A 49 3.32 3.09 -3.96
N SER A 50 2.88 1.83 -4.08
CA SER A 50 2.31 1.32 -5.33
C SER A 50 1.01 2.03 -5.75
N ARG A 51 0.14 2.37 -4.78
CA ARG A 51 -1.13 3.07 -5.03
C ARG A 51 -0.91 4.52 -5.43
N LEU A 52 0.10 5.19 -4.90
CA LEU A 52 0.45 6.56 -5.29
C LEU A 52 0.86 6.63 -6.77
N ILE A 53 1.78 5.76 -7.20
CA ILE A 53 2.24 5.72 -8.61
C ILE A 53 1.08 5.31 -9.53
N GLY A 54 0.26 4.34 -9.13
CA GLY A 54 -0.93 3.93 -9.89
C GLY A 54 -1.97 5.04 -10.03
N SER A 55 -2.21 5.80 -8.96
CA SER A 55 -3.13 6.96 -8.97
C SER A 55 -2.65 8.05 -9.93
N ILE A 56 -1.35 8.36 -9.91
CA ILE A 56 -0.76 9.32 -10.86
C ILE A 56 -0.97 8.85 -12.31
N ASN A 57 -0.72 7.58 -12.61
CA ASN A 57 -0.96 7.02 -13.95
C ASN A 57 -2.43 7.09 -14.37
N PHE A 58 -3.35 6.89 -13.45
CA PHE A 58 -4.79 6.99 -13.72
C PHE A 58 -5.19 8.43 -14.04
N ILE A 59 -4.74 9.39 -13.21
CA ILE A 59 -5.02 10.82 -13.40
C ILE A 59 -4.44 11.32 -14.74
N THR A 60 -3.20 10.95 -15.07
CA THR A 60 -2.59 11.36 -16.34
C THR A 60 -3.30 10.77 -17.54
N THR A 61 -3.76 9.50 -17.47
CA THR A 61 -4.54 8.87 -18.55
C THR A 61 -5.87 9.60 -18.79
N ILE A 62 -6.58 9.98 -17.72
CA ILE A 62 -7.81 10.77 -17.84
C ILE A 62 -7.51 12.12 -18.49
N MET A 63 -6.51 12.85 -18.00
CA MET A 63 -6.16 14.16 -18.55
C MET A 63 -5.77 14.10 -20.02
N VAL A 64 -5.00 13.09 -20.45
CA VAL A 64 -4.61 12.90 -21.85
C VAL A 64 -5.82 12.58 -22.71
N ARG A 65 -6.73 11.69 -22.27
CA ARG A 65 -7.96 11.38 -23.02
C ARG A 65 -8.88 12.60 -23.15
N LEU A 66 -9.02 13.40 -22.11
CA LEU A 66 -9.81 14.64 -22.17
C LEU A 66 -9.23 15.64 -23.17
N ARG A 67 -7.90 15.80 -23.21
CA ARG A 67 -7.21 16.65 -24.19
C ARG A 67 -7.36 16.13 -25.62
N ALA A 68 -7.23 14.82 -25.84
CA ALA A 68 -7.41 14.21 -27.15
C ALA A 68 -8.85 14.34 -27.68
N CYS A 69 -9.86 14.26 -26.81
CA CYS A 69 -11.26 14.49 -27.19
C CYS A 69 -11.47 15.94 -27.68
N SER A 70 -10.90 16.92 -26.96
CA SER A 70 -11.01 18.34 -27.34
C SER A 70 -10.31 18.68 -28.66
N SER A 71 -9.29 17.93 -29.09
CA SER A 71 -8.62 18.12 -30.38
C SER A 71 -9.30 17.42 -31.56
N VAL A 72 -10.26 16.52 -31.30
CA VAL A 72 -11.08 15.88 -32.35
C VAL A 72 -12.33 16.71 -32.65
N ILE A 73 -12.81 17.48 -31.67
CA ILE A 73 -13.99 18.35 -31.80
C ILE A 73 -13.64 19.71 -32.44
N ARG A 74 -12.35 20.07 -32.48
CA ARG A 74 -11.83 21.25 -33.19
C ARG A 74 -11.21 20.81 -34.52
#